data_AF-A0A7H4P0F9-F1
#
_entry.id   AF-A0A7H4P0F9-F1
#
_cell.length_a   1.000
_cell.length_b   1.000
_cell.length_c   1.000
_cell.angle_alpha   90.00
_cell.angle_beta   90.00
_cell.angle_gamma   90.00
#
_symmetry.space_group_name_H-M   'P 1'
#
loop_
_entity.id
_entity.type
_entity.pdbx_description
1 polymer ?
#
loop_
_entity_poly.entity_id
_entity_poly.type
_entity_poly.pdbx_seq_one_letter_code
_entity_poly.pdbx_strand_id
1 'polypeptide(L)' 'MLFGQWLNHKEIPDPYRKSEEAFSLVYQLIEQAGLRWVEKLGA' A
#
# COMPACT_ATOMS: atom_id res chain seq x y z
N MET A 1 6.69 -11.93 -2.66
CA MET A 1 6.57 -10.59 -3.29
C MET A 1 5.51 -9.83 -2.53
N LEU A 2 5.84 -8.67 -1.94
CA LEU A 2 4.91 -7.86 -1.17
C LEU A 2 4.26 -6.79 -2.06
N PHE A 3 3.02 -6.39 -1.75
CA PHE A 3 2.39 -5.29 -2.47
C PHE A 3 3.16 -3.96 -2.27
N GLY A 4 3.70 -3.72 -1.07
CA GLY A 4 4.56 -2.57 -0.79
C GLY A 4 6.04 -2.76 -1.15
N GLN A 5 6.41 -3.70 -2.04
CA GLN A 5 7.80 -3.94 -2.45
C GLN A 5 8.52 -2.64 -2.86
N TRP A 6 7.84 -1.79 -3.65
CA TRP A 6 8.37 -0.53 -4.17
C TRP A 6 8.16 0.67 -3.25
N LEU A 7 7.53 0.46 -2.09
CA LEU A 7 7.44 1.42 -0.99
C LEU A 7 8.47 1.09 0.08
N ASN A 8 9.74 0.98 -0.29
CA ASN A 8 10.83 0.63 0.64
C ASN A 8 10.61 -0.74 1.31
N HIS A 9 10.13 -1.74 0.55
CA HIS A 9 9.84 -3.09 1.07
C HIS A 9 8.88 -3.08 2.28
N LYS A 10 7.92 -2.15 2.29
CA LYS A 10 7.00 -1.96 3.41
C LYS A 10 5.86 -2.97 3.38
N GLU A 11 5.50 -3.49 4.54
CA GLU A 11 4.28 -4.27 4.73
C GLU A 11 3.08 -3.34 4.92
N ILE A 12 1.96 -3.65 4.28
CA ILE A 12 0.72 -2.90 4.45
C ILE A 12 -0.03 -3.51 5.63
N PRO A 13 -0.29 -2.74 6.70
CA PRO A 13 -0.96 -3.28 7.88
C PRO A 13 -2.42 -3.59 7.58
N ASP A 14 -2.95 -4.62 8.24
CA ASP A 14 -4.36 -5.00 8.14
C ASP A 14 -5.25 -4.00 8.91
N PRO A 15 -6.19 -3.30 8.23
CA PRO A 15 -7.10 -2.37 8.88
C PRO A 15 -8.31 -3.06 9.52
N TYR A 16 -8.48 -4.38 9.37
CA TYR A 16 -9.66 -5.09 9.86
C TYR A 16 -9.90 -4.86 11.36
N ARG A 17 -11.14 -4.46 11.70
CA ARG A 17 -11.58 -4.09 13.06
C ARG A 17 -10.79 -2.95 13.70
N LYS A 18 -10.19 -2.06 12.90
CA LYS A 18 -9.57 -0.81 13.35
C LYS A 18 -10.51 0.39 13.14
N SER A 19 -10.07 1.56 13.58
CA SER A 19 -10.79 2.81 13.41
C SER A 19 -10.77 3.28 11.95
N GLU A 20 -11.66 4.22 11.60
CA GLU A 20 -11.76 4.77 10.24
C GLU A 20 -10.46 5.46 9.79
N GLU A 21 -9.73 6.08 10.72
CA GLU A 21 -8.43 6.69 10.45
C GLU A 21 -7.40 5.63 10.07
N ALA A 22 -7.41 4.47 10.73
CA ALA A 22 -6.53 3.35 10.38
C ALA A 22 -6.83 2.81 8.98
N PHE A 23 -8.11 2.72 8.60
CA PHE A 23 -8.52 2.38 7.24
C PHE A 23 -8.01 3.41 6.22
N SER A 24 -8.14 4.70 6.52
CA SER A 24 -7.67 5.78 5.65
C SER A 24 -6.16 5.74 5.43
N LEU A 25 -5.38 5.48 6.49
CA LEU A 25 -3.93 5.32 6.40
C LEU A 25 -3.53 4.10 5.54
N VAL A 26 -4.23 2.98 5.70
CA VAL A 26 -3.99 1.78 4.88
C VAL A 26 -4.34 2.05 3.43
N TYR A 27 -5.44 2.72 3.15
CA TYR A 27 -5.84 3.08 1.78
C TYR A 27 -4.76 3.93 1.09
N GLN A 28 -4.22 4.95 1.78
CA GLN A 28 -3.11 5.77 1.24
C GLN A 28 -1.86 4.94 0.93
N LEU A 29 -1.55 3.94 1.76
CA LEU A 29 -0.42 3.02 1.51
C LEU A 29 -0.68 2.13 0.29
N ILE A 30 -1.92 1.66 0.12
CA ILE A 30 -2.32 0.85 -1.04
C ILE A 30 -2.23 1.68 -2.32
N GLU A 31 -2.75 2.90 -2.32
CA GLU A 31 -2.69 3.81 -3.47
C GLU A 31 -1.25 4.07 -3.91
N GLN A 32 -0.38 4.46 -2.97
CA GLN A 32 1.03 4.71 -3.25
C GLN A 32 1.73 3.45 -3.80
N ALA A 33 1.45 2.28 -3.24
CA ALA A 33 2.04 1.03 -3.70
C ALA A 33 1.58 0.69 -5.12
N GLY A 34 0.30 0.87 -5.42
CA GLY A 34 -0.28 0.68 -6.74
C GLY A 34 0.38 1.57 -7.80
N LEU A 35 0.55 2.86 -7.50
CA LEU A 35 1.23 3.80 -8.40
C LEU A 35 2.67 3.37 -8.70
N ARG A 36 3.43 2.93 -7.68
CA ARG A 36 4.79 2.42 -7.90
C ARG A 36 4.82 1.13 -8.72
N TRP A 37 3.82 0.26 -8.58
CA TRP A 37 3.70 -0.92 -9.44
C TRP A 37 3.41 -0.55 -10.89
N VAL A 38 2.53 0.42 -11.14
CA VAL A 38 2.27 0.94 -12.48
C VAL A 38 3.55 1.51 -13.10
N GLU A 39 4.33 2.31 -12.37
CA GLU A 39 5.62 2.82 -12.82
C GLU A 39 6.62 1.71 -13.19
N LYS A 40 6.58 0.57 -12.51
CA LYS A 40 7.54 -0.54 -12.70
C LYS A 40 7.10 -1.57 -13.73
N LEU A 41 5.80 -1.77 -13.91
CA LEU A 41 5.23 -2.76 -14.84
C LEU A 41 4.71 -2.15 -16.15
N GLY A 42 4.48 -0.84 -16.19
CA GLY A 42 3.98 -0.11 -17.35
C GLY A 42 5.07 0.42 -18.29
N ALA A 43 6.27 -0.17 -18.25
CA ALA A 43 7.38 0.11 -19.17
C ALA A 43 7.49 -0.96 -20.26
#